data_AF-X1EFA1-F1
#
_entry.id   AF-X1EFA1-F1
#
_cell.length_a   1.000
_cell.length_b   1.000
_cell.length_c   1.000
_cell.angle_alpha   90.00
_cell.angle_beta   90.00
_cell.angle_gamma   90.00
#
_symmetry.space_group_name_H-M   'P 1'
#
loop_
_entity.id
_entity.type
_entity.pdbx_description
1 polymer ?
#
loop_
_entity_poly.entity_id
_entity_poly.type
_entity_poly.pdbx_seq_one_letter_code
_entity_poly.pdbx_strand_id
1 'polypeptide(L)'
;MTVKGGLPKEAFAIVGDADDPETWKLPHHKKSILRALTGKLDIEKTVDWERMPAAVAALSRGGYRGQRVEASPEEILSAAKHLANHYRKAGKPLPDILAALV
;
A
#
# COMPACT_ATOMS: atom_id res chain seq x y z
N MET A 1 13.15 10.24 12.16
CA MET A 1 12.33 9.61 11.12
C MET A 1 11.67 8.39 11.73
N THR A 2 10.35 8.43 11.92
CA THR A 2 9.60 7.31 12.51
C THR A 2 9.47 6.19 11.47
N VAL A 3 9.61 4.92 11.89
CA VAL A 3 9.55 3.75 11.00
C VAL A 3 8.81 2.60 11.68
N LYS A 4 8.03 1.82 10.91
CA LYS A 4 7.34 0.60 11.37
C LYS A 4 7.92 -0.62 10.71
N GLY A 5 8.45 -1.57 11.48
CA GLY A 5 9.15 -2.74 10.93
C GLY A 5 10.35 -2.39 10.03
N GLY A 6 10.94 -1.20 10.21
CA GLY A 6 11.99 -0.65 9.34
C GLY A 6 11.50 -0.10 8.00
N LEU A 7 10.19 0.14 7.85
CA LEU A 7 9.59 0.79 6.69
C LEU A 7 9.12 2.22 7.04
N PRO A 8 9.28 3.19 6.13
CA PRO A 8 8.75 4.54 6.29
C PRO A 8 7.26 4.61 5.91
N LYS A 9 6.58 5.71 6.23
CA LYS A 9 5.14 5.88 5.92
C LYS A 9 4.81 5.73 4.44
N GLU A 10 5.72 6.12 3.55
CA GLU A 10 5.58 6.01 2.09
C GLU A 10 5.51 4.55 1.61
N ALA A 11 5.85 3.57 2.46
CA ALA A 11 5.69 2.15 2.15
C ALA A 11 4.28 1.60 2.41
N PHE A 12 3.37 2.41 2.95
CA PHE A 12 2.03 2.02 3.39
C PHE A 12 0.97 2.71 2.53
N ALA A 13 -0.10 1.99 2.20
CA ALA A 13 -1.17 2.57 1.37
C ALA A 13 -2.15 3.41 2.19
N ILE A 14 -2.19 3.22 3.51
CA ILE A 14 -2.98 4.00 4.45
C ILE A 14 -2.04 4.44 5.56
N VAL A 15 -1.95 5.76 5.78
CA VAL A 15 -1.09 6.34 6.82
C VAL A 15 -1.90 6.76 8.04
N GLY A 16 -3.14 7.22 7.93
CA GLY A 16 -3.86 7.75 9.09
C GLY A 16 -3.11 8.94 9.70
N ASP A 17 -2.57 8.78 10.91
CA ASP A 17 -1.70 9.76 11.55
C ASP A 17 -0.23 9.54 11.13
N ALA A 18 0.36 10.57 10.51
CA ALA A 18 1.73 10.50 10.02
C ALA A 18 2.80 10.42 11.11
N ASP A 19 2.47 10.77 12.36
CA ASP A 19 3.39 10.72 13.50
C ASP A 19 3.17 9.47 14.38
N ASP A 20 2.09 8.72 14.16
CA ASP A 20 1.80 7.43 14.82
C ASP A 20 1.85 6.25 13.84
N PRO A 21 2.96 5.47 13.81
CA PRO A 21 3.10 4.33 12.93
C PRO A 21 2.07 3.22 13.14
N GLU A 22 1.44 3.13 14.31
CA GLU A 22 0.42 2.11 14.54
C GLU A 22 -0.82 2.32 13.65
N THR A 23 -1.07 3.57 13.25
CA THR A 23 -2.13 3.89 12.29
C THR A 23 -1.77 3.53 10.83
N TRP A 24 -0.49 3.25 10.54
CA TRP A 24 -0.02 2.93 9.20
C TRP A 24 -0.35 1.47 8.85
N LYS A 25 -1.04 1.28 7.73
CA LYS A 25 -1.65 0.00 7.31
C LYS A 25 -1.31 -0.30 5.85
N LEU A 26 -1.39 -1.59 5.51
CA LEU A 26 -1.18 -2.09 4.13
C LEU A 26 0.23 -1.79 3.58
N PRO A 27 1.29 -2.34 4.20
CA PRO A 27 2.65 -2.21 3.67
C PRO A 27 2.76 -2.93 2.32
N HIS A 28 3.31 -2.25 1.32
CA HIS A 28 3.39 -2.75 -0.06
C HIS A 28 4.73 -2.44 -0.75
N HIS A 29 5.71 -1.92 0.00
CA HIS A 29 7.09 -1.75 -0.47
C HIS A 29 8.09 -2.53 0.38
N LYS A 30 9.21 -2.91 -0.23
CA LYS A 30 10.38 -3.48 0.44
C LYS A 30 11.20 -2.37 1.12
N LYS A 31 12.08 -2.73 2.07
CA LYS A 31 13.00 -1.79 2.74
C LYS A 31 13.87 -0.97 1.77
N SER A 32 14.06 -1.45 0.53
CA SER A 32 14.74 -0.70 -0.53
C SER A 32 14.05 0.63 -0.90
N ILE A 33 12.81 0.88 -0.47
CA ILE A 33 12.15 2.19 -0.61
C ILE A 33 12.98 3.33 0.01
N LEU A 34 13.76 3.07 1.07
CA LEU A 34 14.66 4.09 1.65
C LEU A 34 15.71 4.58 0.63
N ARG A 35 16.11 3.72 -0.32
CA ARG A 35 16.99 4.11 -1.42
C ARG A 35 16.24 4.95 -2.45
N ALA A 36 14.96 4.66 -2.68
CA ALA A 36 14.13 5.47 -3.57
C ALA A 36 13.87 6.88 -3.01
N LEU A 37 13.59 6.97 -1.71
CA LEU A 37 13.41 8.26 -1.02
C LEU A 37 14.68 9.13 -1.01
N THR A 38 15.85 8.53 -1.20
CA THR A 38 17.13 9.25 -1.35
C THR A 38 17.56 9.43 -2.81
N GLY A 39 16.68 9.15 -3.77
CA GLY A 39 16.94 9.30 -5.21
C GLY A 39 17.88 8.25 -5.82
N LYS A 40 18.22 7.20 -5.07
CA LYS A 40 19.18 6.15 -5.47
C LYS A 40 18.52 4.93 -6.14
N LEU A 41 17.20 4.92 -6.24
CA LEU A 41 16.42 3.85 -6.87
C LEU A 41 15.06 4.41 -7.32
N ASP A 42 14.50 3.86 -8.39
CA ASP A 42 13.11 4.15 -8.76
C ASP A 42 12.15 3.55 -7.72
N ILE A 43 11.16 4.32 -7.26
CA ILE A 43 10.17 3.86 -6.28
C ILE A 43 9.40 2.63 -6.77
N GLU A 44 9.10 2.53 -8.06
CA GLU A 44 8.37 1.40 -8.63
C GLU A 44 9.17 0.09 -8.55
N LYS A 45 10.51 0.17 -8.54
CA LYS A 45 11.39 -0.99 -8.33
C LYS A 45 11.40 -1.48 -6.89
N THR A 46 10.76 -0.76 -5.97
CA THR A 46 10.71 -1.11 -4.55
C THR A 46 9.38 -1.72 -4.12
N VAL A 47 8.41 -1.79 -5.03
CA VAL A 47 7.11 -2.44 -4.78
C VAL A 47 7.34 -3.90 -4.41
N ASP A 48 6.72 -4.32 -3.31
CA ASP A 48 6.74 -5.70 -2.84
C ASP A 48 5.56 -6.47 -3.44
N TRP A 49 5.77 -7.04 -4.63
CA TRP A 49 4.76 -7.81 -5.34
C TRP A 49 4.31 -9.10 -4.61
N GLU A 50 5.07 -9.57 -3.62
CA GLU A 50 4.66 -10.71 -2.79
C GLU A 50 3.66 -10.26 -1.70
N ARG A 51 3.80 -9.01 -1.21
CA ARG A 51 2.87 -8.42 -0.21
C ARG A 51 1.67 -7.70 -0.84
N MET A 52 1.82 -7.21 -2.07
CA MET A 52 0.79 -6.47 -2.78
C MET A 52 -0.59 -7.16 -2.79
N PRO A 53 -0.71 -8.49 -3.04
CA PRO A 53 -2.02 -9.16 -3.03
C PRO A 53 -2.73 -9.08 -1.67
N ALA A 54 -1.99 -9.20 -0.56
CA ALA A 54 -2.56 -9.11 0.78
C ALA A 54 -3.05 -7.68 1.09
N ALA A 55 -2.29 -6.67 0.67
CA ALA A 55 -2.69 -5.26 0.79
C ALA A 55 -3.98 -4.97 -0.01
N VAL A 56 -4.08 -5.49 -1.23
CA VAL A 56 -5.28 -5.36 -2.07
C VAL A 56 -6.48 -6.09 -1.45
N ALA A 57 -6.30 -7.34 -1.01
CA ALA A 57 -7.38 -8.14 -0.43
C ALA A 57 -8.00 -7.48 0.81
N ALA A 58 -7.19 -6.79 1.61
CA ALA A 58 -7.64 -6.09 2.81
C ALA A 58 -8.58 -4.90 2.52
N LEU A 59 -8.56 -4.35 1.29
CA LEU A 59 -9.48 -3.30 0.84
C LEU A 59 -10.87 -3.83 0.47
N SER A 60 -11.00 -5.15 0.25
CA SER A 60 -12.28 -5.75 -0.12
C SER A 60 -13.32 -5.60 1.00
N ARG A 61 -14.61 -5.64 0.64
CA ARG A 61 -15.70 -5.63 1.62
C ARG A 61 -15.65 -6.82 2.59
N GLY A 62 -15.10 -7.96 2.17
CA GLY A 62 -14.89 -9.15 3.01
C GLY A 62 -13.57 -9.12 3.81
N GLY A 63 -12.70 -8.14 3.54
CA GLY A 63 -11.38 -8.02 4.16
C GLY A 63 -10.40 -9.12 3.74
N TYR A 64 -9.28 -9.21 4.47
CA TYR A 64 -8.30 -10.28 4.32
C TYR A 64 -8.40 -11.22 5.53
N ARG A 65 -8.57 -12.53 5.28
CA ARG A 65 -8.81 -13.54 6.33
C ARG A 65 -9.99 -13.19 7.27
N GLY A 66 -11.03 -12.57 6.73
CA GLY A 66 -12.24 -12.18 7.47
C GLY A 66 -12.13 -10.89 8.28
N GLN A 67 -11.00 -10.18 8.21
CA GLN A 67 -10.80 -8.90 8.88
C GLN A 67 -10.69 -7.78 7.86
N ARG A 68 -11.59 -6.79 7.97
CA ARG A 68 -11.51 -5.57 7.17
C ARG A 68 -10.43 -4.67 7.74
N VAL A 69 -9.77 -3.94 6.85
CA VAL A 69 -8.93 -2.83 7.29
C VAL A 69 -9.84 -1.78 7.95
N GLU A 70 -9.49 -1.39 9.16
CA GLU A 70 -10.13 -0.27 9.83
C GLU A 70 -9.63 1.02 9.17
N ALA A 71 -10.46 1.65 8.35
CA ALA A 71 -10.16 2.88 7.63
C ALA A 71 -11.48 3.51 7.16
N SER A 72 -11.47 4.83 6.95
CA SER A 72 -12.62 5.52 6.37
C SER A 72 -12.83 5.09 4.90
N PRO A 73 -14.05 5.24 4.35
CA PRO A 73 -14.29 4.99 2.92
C PRO A 73 -13.35 5.79 2.00
N GLU A 74 -13.03 7.03 2.36
CA GLU A 74 -12.12 7.90 1.62
C GLU A 74 -10.68 7.38 1.65
N GLU A 75 -10.21 6.91 2.81
CA GLU A 75 -8.90 6.27 2.94
C GLU A 75 -8.81 4.99 2.11
N ILE A 76 -9.88 4.17 2.10
CA ILE A 76 -9.96 2.95 1.29
C ILE A 76 -9.88 3.28 -0.20
N LEU A 77 -10.63 4.29 -0.66
CA LEU A 77 -10.60 4.71 -2.08
C LEU A 77 -9.25 5.31 -2.47
N SER A 78 -8.64 6.10 -1.59
CA SER A 78 -7.30 6.65 -1.81
C SER A 78 -6.25 5.54 -1.93
N ALA A 79 -6.27 4.59 -0.99
CA ALA A 79 -5.40 3.43 -1.02
C ALA A 79 -5.62 2.57 -2.27
N ALA A 80 -6.88 2.34 -2.68
CA ALA A 80 -7.20 1.58 -3.89
C ALA A 80 -6.61 2.25 -5.14
N LYS A 81 -6.77 3.57 -5.28
CA LYS A 81 -6.18 4.34 -6.39
C LYS A 81 -4.66 4.29 -6.38
N HIS A 82 -4.05 4.43 -5.21
CA HIS A 82 -2.60 4.34 -5.01
C HIS A 82 -2.05 2.97 -5.44
N LEU A 83 -2.64 1.87 -4.93
CA LEU A 83 -2.24 0.52 -5.29
C LEU A 83 -2.49 0.22 -6.78
N ALA A 84 -3.62 0.66 -7.34
CA ALA A 84 -3.95 0.48 -8.75
C ALA A 84 -2.92 1.16 -9.68
N ASN A 85 -2.38 2.31 -9.26
CA ASN A 85 -1.35 3.01 -10.02
C ASN A 85 -0.07 2.18 -10.17
N HIS A 86 0.34 1.45 -9.13
CA HIS A 86 1.49 0.54 -9.21
C HIS A 86 1.25 -0.57 -10.24
N TYR A 87 0.07 -1.19 -10.26
CA TYR A 87 -0.27 -2.20 -11.27
C TYR A 87 -0.18 -1.64 -12.70
N ARG A 88 -0.80 -0.47 -12.93
CA ARG A 88 -0.79 0.20 -14.25
C ARG A 88 0.62 0.52 -14.71
N LYS A 89 1.44 1.14 -13.86
CA LYS A 89 2.84 1.49 -14.17
C LYS A 89 3.70 0.26 -14.44
N ALA A 90 3.42 -0.86 -13.78
CA ALA A 90 4.11 -2.12 -13.99
C ALA A 90 3.60 -2.91 -15.22
N GLY A 91 2.58 -2.40 -15.94
CA GLY A 91 1.93 -3.13 -17.04
C GLY A 91 1.27 -4.43 -16.59
N LYS A 92 0.89 -4.54 -15.32
CA LYS A 92 0.26 -5.74 -14.74
C LYS A 92 -1.27 -5.63 -14.83
N PRO A 93 -2.00 -6.74 -15.03
CA PRO A 93 -3.45 -6.76 -14.96
C PRO A 93 -3.95 -6.21 -13.63
N LEU A 94 -4.98 -5.37 -13.66
CA LEU A 94 -5.57 -4.79 -12.46
C LEU A 94 -6.46 -5.85 -11.77
N PRO A 95 -6.26 -6.16 -10.48
CA PRO A 95 -7.13 -7.08 -9.74
C PRO A 95 -8.57 -6.57 -9.64
N ASP A 96 -9.56 -7.48 -9.70
CA ASP A 96 -10.99 -7.15 -9.66
C ASP A 96 -11.39 -6.28 -8.44
N ILE A 97 -10.77 -6.52 -7.28
CA ILE A 97 -11.01 -5.73 -6.07
C ILE A 97 -10.65 -4.25 -6.31
N LEU A 98 -9.52 -4.00 -6.98
CA LEU A 98 -9.13 -2.63 -7.32
C LEU A 98 -10.01 -2.08 -8.43
N ALA A 99 -10.29 -2.88 -9.48
CA ALA A 99 -11.15 -2.47 -10.59
C ALA A 99 -12.57 -2.08 -10.15
N ALA A 100 -13.10 -2.69 -9.08
CA ALA A 100 -14.38 -2.33 -8.50
C ALA A 100 -14.36 -1.01 -7.68
N LEU A 101 -13.18 -0.48 -7.36
CA LEU A 101 -12.99 0.68 -6.49
C LEU A 101 -12.44 1.93 -7.21
N VAL A 102 -11.94 1.81 -8.45
CA VAL A 102 -11.19 2.88 -9.15
C VAL A 102 -11.62 3.13 -10.59
#